data_AF-A0A3D5SYG2-F1
#
_entry.id   AF-A0A3D5SYG2-F1
#
_cell.length_a   1.000
_cell.length_b   1.000
_cell.length_c   1.000
_cell.angle_alpha   90.00
_cell.angle_beta   90.00
_cell.angle_gamma   90.00
#
_symmetry.space_group_name_H-M   'P 1'
#
loop_
_entity.id
_entity.type
_entity.pdbx_description
1 polymer ?
#
loop_
_entity_poly.entity_id
_entity_poly.type
_entity_poly.pdbx_seq_one_letter_code
_entity_poly.pdbx_strand_id
1 'polypeptide(L)'
;MIVLHAGTIAHRFFLWGESDAAVPGGAARARKELPAPHPFAAQGAALLGALAEIVPDLRPERASAGVCTVWIPATRSAPLASTALIAPAPEPDEALALAPWSVPAVQLAGAVLVDLLAATLERQSVAPGIACGRDLGFWANALRFASALVTRQQMLPALERRDGIWRARWRAVVAGPDAERLDRLARAMPD
;
A
#
# COMPACT_ATOMS: atom_id res chain seq x y z
N MET A 1 -4.19 -11.87 -12.75
CA MET A 1 -4.58 -11.36 -11.42
C MET A 1 -3.70 -10.18 -11.03
N ILE A 2 -4.17 -9.29 -10.16
CA ILE A 2 -3.38 -8.24 -9.52
C ILE A 2 -3.53 -8.37 -7.99
N VAL A 3 -2.42 -8.33 -7.25
CA VAL A 3 -2.40 -8.18 -5.79
C VAL A 3 -2.06 -6.73 -5.47
N LEU A 4 -2.95 -6.03 -4.78
CA LEU A 4 -2.79 -4.62 -4.44
C LEU A 4 -2.08 -4.43 -3.10
N HIS A 5 -1.12 -3.52 -3.09
CA HIS A 5 -0.30 -3.18 -1.92
C HIS A 5 -0.33 -1.68 -1.66
N ALA A 6 -0.31 -1.28 -0.38
CA ALA A 6 -0.34 0.12 0.02
C ALA A 6 0.72 0.47 1.06
N GLY A 7 1.29 1.67 0.90
CA GLY A 7 2.30 2.21 1.81
C GLY A 7 2.24 3.73 1.89
N THR A 8 3.06 4.30 2.75
CA THR A 8 3.15 5.74 2.96
C THR A 8 4.58 6.25 2.83
N ILE A 9 4.75 7.39 2.16
CA ILE A 9 6.02 8.12 2.04
C ILE A 9 5.73 9.58 2.37
N ALA A 10 6.43 10.14 3.37
CA ALA A 10 6.24 11.53 3.81
C ALA A 10 4.75 11.90 4.02
N HIS A 11 3.99 11.02 4.68
CA HIS A 11 2.55 11.16 4.95
C HIS A 11 1.63 11.14 3.71
N ARG A 12 2.13 10.75 2.53
CA ARG A 12 1.34 10.53 1.32
C ARG A 12 1.18 9.03 1.11
N PHE A 13 -0.03 8.61 0.76
CA PHE A 13 -0.33 7.20 0.51
C PHE A 13 -0.14 6.85 -0.96
N PHE A 14 0.44 5.67 -1.19
CA PHE A 14 0.71 5.12 -2.50
C PHE A 14 0.15 3.71 -2.58
N LEU A 15 -0.49 3.41 -3.70
CA LEU A 15 -0.95 2.09 -4.10
C LEU A 15 -0.02 1.57 -5.19
N TRP A 16 0.47 0.36 -5.06
CA TRP A 16 1.14 -0.37 -6.12
C TRP A 16 0.57 -1.78 -6.17
N GLY A 17 1.09 -2.64 -7.04
CA GLY A 17 0.60 -4.01 -7.11
C GLY A 17 1.52 -4.95 -7.84
N GLU A 18 1.34 -6.24 -7.56
CA GLU A 18 1.99 -7.33 -8.28
C GLU A 18 1.01 -7.99 -9.24
N SER A 19 1.49 -8.49 -10.39
CA SER A 19 0.67 -9.17 -11.38
C SER A 19 1.41 -10.34 -12.01
N ASP A 20 0.68 -11.44 -12.23
CA ASP A 20 1.09 -12.62 -13.02
C ASP A 20 1.23 -12.30 -14.52
N ALA A 21 0.51 -11.28 -14.99
CA ALA A 21 0.57 -10.76 -16.35
C ALA A 21 1.63 -9.66 -16.50
N ALA A 22 2.43 -9.41 -15.47
CA ALA A 22 3.58 -8.52 -15.58
C ALA A 22 4.52 -9.11 -16.63
N VAL A 23 4.59 -8.45 -17.78
CA VAL A 23 5.56 -8.80 -18.80
C VAL A 23 6.92 -8.45 -18.19
N PRO A 24 7.87 -9.39 -18.06
CA PRO A 24 9.25 -9.02 -17.77
C PRO A 24 9.63 -8.06 -18.89
N GLY A 25 9.79 -6.79 -18.54
CA GLY A 25 10.03 -5.72 -19.50
C GLY A 25 11.07 -6.22 -20.49
N GLY A 26 10.70 -6.23 -21.78
CA GLY A 26 11.53 -6.79 -22.83
C GLY A 26 12.96 -6.30 -22.68
N ALA A 27 13.92 -7.16 -23.02
CA ALA A 27 15.35 -6.88 -23.04
C ALA A 27 15.75 -5.77 -24.05
N ALA A 28 14.97 -4.70 -24.16
CA ALA A 28 15.28 -3.47 -24.86
C ALA A 28 16.13 -2.60 -23.94
N ARG A 29 17.42 -2.94 -23.85
CA ARG A 29 18.53 -2.04 -23.48
C ARG A 29 18.20 -1.07 -22.33
N ALA A 30 17.81 -1.58 -21.17
CA ALA A 30 17.85 -0.79 -19.96
C ALA A 30 19.33 -0.46 -19.67
N ARG A 31 19.70 0.82 -19.71
CA ARG A 31 20.88 1.31 -18.99
C ARG A 31 20.76 0.79 -17.55
N LYS A 32 21.91 0.54 -16.90
CA LYS A 32 22.06 0.13 -15.50
C LYS A 32 21.43 1.16 -14.53
N GLU A 33 20.12 1.32 -14.55
CA GLU A 33 19.39 2.17 -13.62
C GLU A 33 19.07 1.33 -12.39
N LEU A 34 19.59 1.78 -11.25
CA LEU A 34 19.34 1.23 -9.93
C LEU A 34 18.40 2.20 -9.19
N PRO A 35 17.33 1.73 -8.54
CA PRO A 35 16.91 0.32 -8.45
C PRO A 35 16.29 -0.21 -9.74
N ALA A 36 16.49 -1.51 -10.01
CA ALA A 36 15.93 -2.17 -11.17
C ALA A 36 14.39 -2.25 -11.09
N PRO A 37 13.67 -2.29 -12.23
CA PRO A 37 12.24 -2.53 -12.24
C PRO A 37 11.88 -3.86 -11.58
N HIS A 38 10.85 -3.87 -10.72
CA HIS A 38 10.34 -5.11 -10.14
C HIS A 38 9.66 -5.96 -11.22
N PRO A 39 10.07 -7.23 -11.41
CA PRO A 39 9.62 -8.06 -12.52
C PRO A 39 8.12 -8.36 -12.47
N PHE A 40 7.52 -8.38 -11.28
CA PHE A 40 6.10 -8.65 -11.09
C PHE A 40 5.25 -7.38 -10.98
N ALA A 41 5.81 -6.19 -11.13
CA ALA A 41 5.03 -4.98 -10.91
C ALA A 41 3.91 -4.80 -11.93
N ALA A 42 2.70 -4.58 -11.43
CA ALA A 42 1.57 -4.16 -12.23
C ALA A 42 1.84 -2.77 -12.82
N GLN A 43 1.42 -2.58 -14.08
CA GLN A 43 1.59 -1.31 -14.78
C GLN A 43 0.62 -0.25 -14.25
N GLY A 44 0.99 1.03 -14.34
CA GLY A 44 0.18 2.14 -13.82
C GLY A 44 -1.25 2.17 -14.37
N ALA A 45 -1.45 1.83 -15.66
CA ALA A 45 -2.79 1.74 -16.25
C ALA A 45 -3.63 0.60 -15.64
N ALA A 46 -3.02 -0.54 -15.35
CA ALA A 46 -3.69 -1.67 -14.71
C ALA A 46 -4.05 -1.34 -13.25
N LEU A 47 -3.19 -0.59 -12.54
CA LEU A 47 -3.47 -0.09 -11.19
C LEU A 47 -4.64 0.89 -11.17
N LEU A 48 -4.69 1.83 -12.12
CA LEU A 48 -5.80 2.77 -12.24
C LEU A 48 -7.11 2.07 -12.61
N GLY A 49 -7.06 1.08 -13.49
CA GLY A 49 -8.22 0.24 -13.83
C GLY A 49 -8.74 -0.52 -12.61
N ALA A 50 -7.86 -1.20 -11.88
CA ALA A 50 -8.21 -1.88 -10.63
C ALA A 50 -8.80 -0.93 -9.58
N LEU A 51 -8.23 0.27 -9.44
CA LEU A 51 -8.75 1.28 -8.52
C LEU A 51 -10.15 1.77 -8.91
N ALA A 52 -10.42 1.94 -10.20
CA ALA A 52 -11.72 2.36 -10.70
C ALA A 52 -12.82 1.30 -10.51
N GLU A 53 -12.45 0.01 -10.48
CA GLU A 53 -13.39 -1.07 -10.14
C GLU A 53 -13.77 -1.09 -8.65
N ILE A 54 -12.86 -0.63 -7.78
CA ILE A 54 -13.06 -0.67 -6.32
C ILE A 54 -13.71 0.60 -5.80
N VAL A 55 -13.32 1.75 -6.34
CA VAL A 55 -13.74 3.08 -5.87
C VAL A 55 -14.75 3.68 -6.86
N PRO A 56 -16.05 3.73 -6.49
CA PRO A 56 -17.06 4.38 -7.32
C PRO A 56 -16.71 5.84 -7.59
N ASP A 57 -17.05 6.32 -8.79
CA ASP A 57 -16.86 7.72 -9.21
C ASP A 57 -15.41 8.23 -9.04
N LEU A 58 -14.42 7.34 -9.19
CA LEU A 58 -13.01 7.71 -9.12
C LEU A 58 -12.69 8.84 -10.10
N ARG A 59 -12.25 9.96 -9.55
CA ARG A 59 -11.79 11.10 -10.33
C ARG A 59 -10.28 11.01 -10.59
N PRO A 60 -9.81 11.08 -11.85
CA PRO A 60 -8.40 10.95 -12.18
C PRO A 60 -7.48 11.91 -11.42
N GLU A 61 -7.91 13.15 -11.17
CA GLU A 61 -7.13 14.14 -10.44
C GLU A 61 -6.88 13.78 -8.96
N ARG A 62 -7.59 12.80 -8.41
CA ARG A 62 -7.42 12.29 -7.03
C ARG A 62 -6.50 11.07 -6.96
N ALA A 63 -5.98 10.60 -8.09
CA ALA A 63 -5.12 9.44 -8.22
C ALA A 63 -4.00 9.74 -9.23
N SER A 64 -2.80 10.04 -8.74
CA SER A 64 -1.68 10.44 -9.60
C SER A 64 -0.70 9.28 -9.79
N ALA A 65 -0.52 8.85 -11.04
CA ALA A 65 0.46 7.82 -11.38
C ALA A 65 1.90 8.36 -11.26
N GLY A 66 2.80 7.48 -10.83
CA GLY A 66 4.22 7.76 -10.67
C GLY A 66 5.01 6.47 -10.49
N VAL A 67 6.22 6.61 -9.96
CA VAL A 67 7.12 5.50 -9.65
C VAL A 67 7.57 5.63 -8.21
N CYS A 68 7.61 4.52 -7.49
CA CYS A 68 8.15 4.44 -6.13
C CYS A 68 9.26 3.40 -6.05
N THR A 69 10.10 3.53 -5.03
CA THR A 69 11.03 2.47 -4.63
C THR A 69 10.43 1.70 -3.47
N VAL A 70 10.33 0.39 -3.63
CA VAL A 70 9.91 -0.54 -2.57
C VAL A 70 11.09 -1.42 -2.19
N TRP A 71 11.16 -1.78 -0.92
CA TRP A 71 12.16 -2.72 -0.41
C TRP A 71 11.46 -4.04 -0.16
N ILE A 72 11.82 -5.05 -0.95
CA ILE A 72 11.13 -6.34 -0.95
C ILE A 72 12.16 -7.43 -0.64
N PRO A 73 11.80 -8.47 0.13
CA PRO A 73 12.63 -9.65 0.29
C PRO A 73 13.03 -10.21 -1.08
N ALA A 74 14.31 -10.42 -1.28
CA ALA A 74 14.86 -10.94 -2.51
C ALA A 74 15.89 -12.02 -2.20
N THR A 75 15.96 -12.98 -3.11
CA THR A 75 17.07 -13.92 -3.18
C THR A 75 18.26 -13.26 -3.90
N ARG A 76 19.32 -14.01 -4.17
CA ARG A 76 20.44 -13.50 -4.97
C ARG A 76 20.06 -13.16 -6.42
N SER A 77 18.98 -13.76 -6.93
CA SER A 77 18.63 -13.73 -8.36
C SER A 77 17.34 -12.97 -8.65
N ALA A 78 16.39 -12.90 -7.71
CA ALA A 78 15.07 -12.33 -7.96
C ALA A 78 14.38 -11.84 -6.67
N PRO A 79 13.42 -10.88 -6.77
CA PRO A 79 12.54 -10.57 -5.66
C PRO A 79 11.55 -11.70 -5.42
N LEU A 80 11.09 -11.82 -4.18
CA LEU A 80 9.98 -12.70 -3.84
C LEU A 80 8.67 -12.01 -4.21
N ALA A 81 7.76 -12.76 -4.85
CA ALA A 81 6.39 -12.34 -4.97
C ALA A 81 5.66 -12.48 -3.62
N SER A 82 4.62 -11.68 -3.41
CA SER A 82 3.82 -11.70 -2.19
C SER A 82 2.96 -12.95 -2.05
N THR A 83 2.79 -13.73 -3.13
CA THR A 83 1.98 -14.95 -3.17
C THR A 83 2.50 -15.95 -4.21
N ALA A 84 2.32 -17.23 -3.92
CA ALA A 84 2.64 -18.34 -4.82
C ALA A 84 1.85 -18.33 -6.14
N LEU A 85 0.76 -17.54 -6.22
CA LEU A 85 -0.02 -17.35 -7.43
C LEU A 85 0.70 -16.50 -8.49
N ILE A 86 1.66 -15.67 -8.09
CA ILE A 86 2.43 -14.80 -9.00
C ILE A 86 3.77 -15.45 -9.35
N ALA A 87 4.50 -15.92 -8.35
CA ALA A 87 5.75 -16.64 -8.54
C ALA A 87 5.90 -17.72 -7.46
N PRO A 88 6.60 -18.84 -7.75
CA PRO A 88 6.86 -19.87 -6.75
C PRO A 88 7.52 -19.31 -5.49
N ALA A 89 7.22 -19.91 -4.34
CA ALA A 89 7.93 -19.62 -3.11
C ALA A 89 9.43 -19.98 -3.27
N PRO A 90 10.35 -19.26 -2.61
CA PRO A 90 11.76 -19.63 -2.62
C PRO A 90 11.97 -20.99 -1.95
N GLU A 91 13.10 -21.61 -2.26
CA GLU A 91 13.51 -22.83 -1.56
C GLU A 91 13.76 -22.52 -0.06
N PRO A 92 13.46 -23.46 0.87
CA PRO A 92 13.49 -23.20 2.31
C PRO A 92 14.82 -22.65 2.87
N ASP A 93 15.94 -23.02 2.25
CA ASP A 93 17.29 -22.67 2.69
C ASP A 93 17.90 -21.48 1.91
N GLU A 94 17.14 -20.84 1.03
CA GLU A 94 17.63 -19.72 0.25
C GLU A 94 17.71 -18.44 1.10
N ALA A 95 18.91 -17.86 1.19
CA ALA A 95 19.12 -16.65 1.98
C ALA A 95 18.39 -15.45 1.36
N LEU A 96 17.56 -14.80 2.19
CA LEU A 96 16.80 -13.61 1.82
C LEU A 96 17.44 -12.33 2.37
N ALA A 97 17.42 -11.28 1.57
CA ALA A 97 17.75 -9.92 2.00
C ALA A 97 16.78 -8.92 1.38
N LEU A 98 16.54 -7.80 2.06
CA LEU A 98 15.78 -6.71 1.44
C LEU A 98 16.60 -6.07 0.32
N ALA A 99 16.00 -5.94 -0.85
CA ALA A 99 16.59 -5.23 -1.99
C ALA A 99 15.62 -4.14 -2.50
N PRO A 100 16.13 -3.00 -2.99
CA PRO A 100 15.30 -1.94 -3.53
C PRO A 100 14.87 -2.24 -4.97
N TRP A 101 13.60 -2.00 -5.28
CA TRP A 101 13.00 -2.20 -6.60
C TRP A 101 12.16 -0.99 -7.01
N SER A 102 12.20 -0.67 -8.30
CA SER A 102 11.35 0.37 -8.89
C SER A 102 9.99 -0.22 -9.29
N VAL A 103 8.90 0.39 -8.84
CA VAL A 103 7.52 -0.02 -9.16
C VAL A 103 6.68 1.16 -9.65
N PRO A 104 5.84 0.99 -10.68
CA PRO A 104 4.72 1.89 -10.92
C PRO A 104 3.84 1.96 -9.68
N ALA A 105 3.42 3.17 -9.32
CA ALA A 105 2.56 3.41 -8.17
C ALA A 105 1.55 4.51 -8.48
N VAL A 106 0.46 4.53 -7.74
CA VAL A 106 -0.57 5.56 -7.79
C VAL A 106 -0.65 6.21 -6.43
N GLN A 107 -0.35 7.50 -6.37
CA GLN A 107 -0.56 8.27 -5.16
C GLN A 107 -2.05 8.60 -4.99
N LEU A 108 -2.58 8.32 -3.81
CA LEU A 108 -3.99 8.50 -3.50
C LEU A 108 -4.23 9.79 -2.70
N ALA A 109 -5.25 10.54 -3.09
CA ALA A 109 -5.83 11.56 -2.23
C ALA A 109 -6.59 10.91 -1.05
N GLY A 110 -6.72 11.64 0.07
CA GLY A 110 -7.30 11.09 1.30
C GLY A 110 -8.72 10.52 1.15
N ALA A 111 -9.58 11.14 0.34
CA ALA A 111 -10.94 10.63 0.09
C ALA A 111 -10.91 9.27 -0.63
N VAL A 112 -10.13 9.16 -1.71
CA VAL A 112 -9.98 7.91 -2.48
C VAL A 112 -9.37 6.81 -1.61
N LEU A 113 -8.40 7.16 -0.76
CA LEU A 113 -7.82 6.23 0.19
C LEU A 113 -8.88 5.67 1.16
N VAL A 114 -9.74 6.53 1.71
CA VAL A 114 -10.81 6.08 2.62
C VAL A 114 -11.76 5.14 1.91
N ASP A 115 -12.20 5.47 0.70
CA ASP A 115 -13.11 4.63 -0.09
C ASP A 115 -12.48 3.27 -0.43
N LEU A 116 -11.22 3.26 -0.88
CA LEU A 116 -10.45 2.05 -1.15
C LEU A 116 -10.35 1.18 0.10
N LEU A 117 -9.87 1.74 1.22
CA LEU A 117 -9.65 0.98 2.45
C LEU A 117 -10.97 0.46 3.03
N ALA A 118 -12.05 1.23 2.96
CA ALA A 118 -13.38 0.77 3.36
C ALA A 118 -13.86 -0.41 2.51
N ALA A 119 -13.65 -0.36 1.19
CA ALA A 119 -14.02 -1.44 0.27
C ALA A 119 -13.19 -2.73 0.45
N THR A 120 -11.99 -2.61 1.03
CA THR A 120 -11.06 -3.74 1.29
C THR A 120 -11.20 -4.36 2.68
N LEU A 121 -11.98 -3.75 3.58
CA LEU A 121 -12.06 -4.18 4.98
C LEU A 121 -12.51 -5.64 5.10
N GLU A 122 -11.71 -6.47 5.80
CA GLU A 122 -11.96 -7.90 6.03
C GLU A 122 -12.08 -8.75 4.75
N ARG A 123 -11.57 -8.26 3.61
CA ARG A 123 -11.62 -8.97 2.33
C ARG A 123 -10.22 -9.34 1.86
N GLN A 124 -10.08 -10.57 1.36
CA GLN A 124 -8.87 -11.03 0.67
C GLN A 124 -8.89 -10.70 -0.82
N SER A 125 -10.08 -10.49 -1.38
CA SER A 125 -10.31 -10.06 -2.76
C SER A 125 -11.48 -9.08 -2.82
N VAL A 126 -11.30 -8.02 -3.60
CA VAL A 126 -12.27 -6.91 -3.71
C VAL A 126 -13.10 -6.95 -4.98
N ALA A 127 -12.56 -7.54 -6.05
CA ALA A 127 -13.20 -7.77 -7.33
C ALA A 127 -12.54 -8.98 -8.03
N PRO A 128 -13.19 -9.59 -9.04
CA PRO A 128 -12.61 -10.71 -9.79
C PRO A 128 -11.20 -10.39 -10.30
N GLY A 129 -10.22 -11.21 -9.92
CA GLY A 129 -8.83 -11.01 -10.34
C GLY A 129 -8.09 -9.90 -9.59
N ILE A 130 -8.70 -9.26 -8.58
CA ILE A 130 -8.08 -8.24 -7.73
C ILE A 130 -8.06 -8.71 -6.27
N ALA A 131 -6.86 -9.00 -5.78
CA ALA A 131 -6.58 -9.47 -4.42
C ALA A 131 -5.97 -8.35 -3.56
N CYS A 132 -6.12 -8.47 -2.24
CA CYS A 132 -5.54 -7.55 -1.27
C CYS A 132 -4.27 -8.14 -0.66
N GLY A 133 -3.16 -7.39 -0.75
CA GLY A 133 -1.95 -7.68 0.00
C GLY A 133 -2.16 -7.54 1.51
N ARG A 134 -1.27 -8.16 2.29
CA ARG A 134 -1.35 -8.12 3.77
C ARG A 134 -1.23 -6.69 4.30
N ASP A 135 -0.41 -5.84 3.67
CA ASP A 135 -0.26 -4.43 4.03
C ASP A 135 -1.54 -3.62 3.77
N LEU A 136 -2.24 -3.85 2.67
CA LEU A 136 -3.52 -3.20 2.38
C LEU A 136 -4.58 -3.60 3.41
N GLY A 137 -4.62 -4.89 3.79
CA GLY A 137 -5.46 -5.39 4.87
C GLY A 137 -5.12 -4.76 6.23
N PHE A 138 -3.83 -4.54 6.52
CA PHE A 138 -3.41 -3.78 7.70
C PHE A 138 -3.94 -2.34 7.67
N TRP A 139 -3.79 -1.64 6.56
CA TRP A 139 -4.28 -0.26 6.43
C TRP A 139 -5.81 -0.17 6.52
N ALA A 140 -6.54 -1.16 6.02
CA ALA A 140 -7.99 -1.24 6.19
C ALA A 140 -8.38 -1.37 7.67
N ASN A 141 -7.65 -2.19 8.44
CA ASN A 141 -7.83 -2.29 9.88
C ASN A 141 -7.45 -0.99 10.60
N ALA A 142 -6.41 -0.28 10.15
CA ALA A 142 -6.04 1.02 10.68
C ALA A 142 -7.12 2.08 10.42
N LEU A 143 -7.73 2.08 9.23
CA LEU A 143 -8.89 2.91 8.94
C LEU A 143 -10.05 2.58 9.88
N ARG A 144 -10.38 1.29 10.08
CA ARG A 144 -11.45 0.88 11.01
C ARG A 144 -11.21 1.41 12.42
N PHE A 145 -9.97 1.30 12.91
CA PHE A 145 -9.60 1.86 14.22
C PHE A 145 -9.77 3.39 14.27
N ALA A 146 -9.24 4.10 13.27
CA ALA A 146 -9.36 5.56 13.20
C ALA A 146 -10.82 6.01 13.11
N SER A 147 -11.64 5.34 12.30
CA SER A 147 -13.07 5.60 12.17
C SER A 147 -13.80 5.42 13.51
N ALA A 148 -13.45 4.39 14.30
CA ALA A 148 -14.06 4.19 15.61
C ALA A 148 -13.76 5.35 16.59
N LEU A 149 -12.54 5.91 16.56
CA LEU A 149 -12.19 7.11 17.32
C LEU A 149 -13.02 8.32 16.88
N VAL A 150 -13.19 8.49 15.56
CA VAL A 150 -13.98 9.58 14.98
C VAL A 150 -15.45 9.48 15.36
N THR A 151 -16.06 8.30 15.21
CA THR A 151 -17.46 8.05 15.53
C THR A 151 -17.76 8.28 17.01
N ARG A 152 -16.82 7.94 17.90
CA ARG A 152 -16.94 8.18 19.35
C ARG A 152 -16.53 9.59 19.77
N GLN A 153 -16.20 10.47 18.82
CA GLN A 153 -15.74 11.83 19.08
C GLN A 153 -14.51 11.90 20.02
N GLN A 154 -13.65 10.89 19.99
CA GLN A 154 -12.43 10.83 20.80
C GLN A 154 -11.33 11.68 20.16
N MET A 155 -11.57 12.98 20.08
CA MET A 155 -10.65 13.94 19.49
C MET A 155 -10.74 15.29 20.20
N LEU A 156 -9.62 16.01 20.25
CA LEU A 156 -9.51 17.34 20.82
C LEU A 156 -8.92 18.32 19.81
N PRO A 157 -9.33 19.60 19.86
CA PRO A 157 -8.66 20.63 19.08
C PRO A 157 -7.22 20.79 19.59
N ALA A 158 -6.27 20.91 18.67
CA ALA A 158 -4.86 21.10 18.97
C ALA A 158 -4.21 22.05 17.96
N LEU A 159 -3.12 22.70 18.38
CA LEU A 159 -2.21 23.41 17.49
C LEU A 159 -1.01 22.52 17.21
N GLU A 160 -0.76 22.24 15.94
CA GLU A 160 0.39 21.47 15.50
C GLU A 160 1.30 22.36 14.66
N ARG A 161 2.61 22.32 14.92
CA ARG A 161 3.60 23.02 14.12
C ARG A 161 4.20 22.06 13.09
N ARG A 162 4.01 22.34 11.80
CA ARG A 162 4.64 21.60 10.70
C ARG A 162 5.29 22.59 9.74
N ASP A 163 6.54 22.30 9.34
CA ASP A 163 7.33 23.15 8.44
C ASP A 163 7.38 24.61 8.91
N GLY A 164 7.48 24.81 10.23
CA GLY A 164 7.51 26.13 10.85
C GLY A 164 6.14 26.81 11.01
N ILE A 165 5.07 26.29 10.41
CA ILE A 165 3.72 26.90 10.40
C ILE A 165 2.80 26.21 11.43
N TRP A 166 2.10 27.01 12.23
CA TRP A 166 1.05 26.53 13.13
C TRP A 166 -0.25 26.27 12.39
N ARG A 167 -0.86 25.11 12.64
CA ARG A 167 -2.17 24.73 12.06
C ARG A 167 -3.09 24.19 13.16
N ALA A 168 -4.34 24.66 13.17
CA ALA A 168 -5.39 24.07 13.99
C ALA A 168 -5.80 22.72 13.39
N ARG A 169 -5.75 21.67 14.21
CA ARG A 169 -6.03 20.29 13.82
C ARG A 169 -6.79 19.56 14.92
N TRP A 170 -7.66 18.63 14.53
CA TRP A 170 -8.19 17.64 15.45
C TRP A 170 -7.15 16.57 15.71
N ARG A 171 -6.88 16.28 16.98
CA ARG A 171 -5.97 15.23 17.41
C ARG A 171 -6.76 14.13 18.10
N ALA A 172 -6.57 12.89 17.66
CA ALA A 172 -7.18 11.74 18.29
C ALA A 172 -6.70 11.60 19.75
N VAL A 173 -7.61 11.26 20.65
CA VAL A 173 -7.32 10.90 22.03
C VAL A 173 -7.26 9.38 22.12
N VAL A 174 -6.06 8.84 22.16
CA VAL A 174 -5.82 7.39 22.27
C VAL A 174 -5.38 7.09 23.70
N ALA A 175 -6.29 6.57 24.52
CA ALA A 175 -6.05 6.28 25.93
C ALA A 175 -6.77 4.99 26.37
N GLY A 176 -6.32 4.43 27.49
CA GLY A 176 -6.90 3.22 28.07
C GLY A 176 -6.95 2.06 27.05
N PRO A 177 -8.10 1.39 26.87
CA PRO A 177 -8.22 0.28 25.91
C PRO A 177 -7.90 0.63 24.46
N ASP A 178 -8.03 1.90 24.04
CA ASP A 178 -7.66 2.33 22.69
C ASP A 178 -6.13 2.35 22.49
N ALA A 179 -5.35 2.61 23.56
CA ALA A 179 -3.90 2.56 23.49
C ALA A 179 -3.42 1.12 23.26
N GLU A 180 -4.00 0.14 23.97
CA GLU A 180 -3.69 -1.27 23.74
C GLU A 180 -4.13 -1.74 22.36
N ARG A 181 -5.27 -1.25 21.85
CA ARG A 181 -5.73 -1.54 20.48
C ARG A 181 -4.75 -0.99 19.45
N LEU A 182 -4.28 0.25 19.62
CA LEU A 182 -3.30 0.87 18.73
C LEU A 182 -1.97 0.11 18.75
N ASP A 183 -1.52 -0.30 19.94
CA ASP A 183 -0.29 -1.05 20.12
C ASP A 183 -0.37 -2.46 19.50
N ARG A 184 -1.50 -3.15 19.64
CA ARG A 184 -1.78 -4.41 18.90
C ARG A 184 -1.83 -4.20 17.39
N LEU A 185 -2.45 -3.11 16.93
CA LEU A 185 -2.47 -2.77 15.52
C LEU A 185 -1.05 -2.55 15.02
N ALA A 186 -0.24 -1.73 15.67
CA ALA A 186 1.14 -1.45 15.28
C ALA A 186 2.01 -2.72 15.17
N ARG A 187 1.85 -3.67 16.11
CA ARG A 187 2.53 -4.98 16.04
C ARG A 187 2.03 -5.90 14.93
N ALA A 188 0.86 -5.65 14.38
CA ALA A 188 0.31 -6.42 13.26
C ALA A 188 0.72 -5.87 11.89
N MET A 189 1.54 -4.81 11.84
CA MET A 189 2.14 -4.34 10.58
C MET A 189 2.93 -5.51 9.97
N PRO A 190 2.69 -5.87 8.70
CA PRO A 190 3.46 -6.92 8.04
C PRO A 190 4.94 -6.53 7.93
N ASP A 191 5.82 -7.50 8.22
CA ASP A 191 7.27 -7.40 8.01
C ASP A 191 7.64 -7.33 6.52
#